data_AF-A0A5A5RCR5-F1
#
_entry.id   AF-A0A5A5RCR5-F1
#
_cell.length_a   1.000
_cell.length_b   1.000
_cell.length_c   1.000
_cell.angle_alpha   90.00
_cell.angle_beta   90.00
_cell.angle_gamma   90.00
#
_symmetry.space_group_name_H-M   'P 1'
#
loop_
_entity.id
_entity.type
_entity.pdbx_description
1 polymer ?
#
loop_
_entity_poly.entity_id
_entity_poly.type
_entity_poly.pdbx_seq_one_letter_code
_entity_poly.pdbx_strand_id
1 'polypeptide(L)'
;MTKLNFAIAEIVDIYNSLPTILAPKVVKVAVHPSQSNRDRPSLAEQKNGNYWIVLVEANYWLLPQSGLRINQFNLATVKSLFDCQGYELSEHGDFVLLEAAQVSGMPNGTEWRLEKKGVINFDPNYPADELRSQQKQAQQEIDRLQSELEESKRRNQRLNAQLAELAYDTLQKIRADLVTRDEFIEQGQRVETWEEKLNQTIDKFEQSISHQGETIVEFSNQIHPIFDQLERLDVDDFRGHIRLIGPRPSGKLTFLAALLCLDRALKNTNLMINIVPRNDESVRLKEQGNDLFLQRYLLSPLPVVSCRILPIYDALIEINNLNKNKSMNLNFLNKKKSMKLDFVCKPYPGEIFEFFCDTQKYRDLIDEYLQDLACVNHVILMIDVLSSDKDNYYAEGLVFLEQSLRIRRTDSSLSSYRIAVVFSKFDLSHSWDDRNNLGQYVKCNYPQVKSVLDRWYDSWDCSIEYFACSAYGRQGMADPSQWKPFGLLSPIYWLLTGKREKNLEKSGL
;
A
#
# COMPACT_ATOMS: atom_id res chain seq x y z
N MET A 1 -6.92 53.15 -10.65
CA MET A 1 -7.32 52.01 -11.49
C MET A 1 -6.60 50.76 -11.00
N THR A 2 -7.30 49.65 -10.82
CA THR A 2 -6.69 48.40 -10.31
C THR A 2 -6.22 47.55 -11.47
N LYS A 3 -4.95 47.11 -11.43
CA LYS A 3 -4.40 46.18 -12.41
C LYS A 3 -5.07 44.80 -12.26
N LEU A 4 -5.51 44.23 -13.37
CA LEU A 4 -6.03 42.87 -13.43
C LEU A 4 -4.89 41.88 -13.74
N ASN A 5 -4.82 40.79 -12.97
CA ASN A 5 -3.79 39.75 -13.07
C ASN A 5 -4.27 38.57 -13.95
N PHE A 6 -4.83 38.88 -15.12
CA PHE A 6 -5.30 37.90 -16.10
C PHE A 6 -4.82 38.31 -17.48
N ALA A 7 -4.64 37.35 -18.39
CA ALA A 7 -4.38 37.65 -19.79
C ALA A 7 -5.59 38.35 -20.41
N ILE A 8 -5.38 39.17 -21.45
CA ILE A 8 -6.50 39.88 -22.10
C ILE A 8 -7.55 38.94 -22.68
N ALA A 9 -7.14 37.77 -23.18
CA ALA A 9 -8.06 36.73 -23.65
C ALA A 9 -8.99 36.25 -22.52
N GLU A 10 -8.44 35.97 -21.34
CA GLU A 10 -9.22 35.57 -20.17
C GLU A 10 -10.18 36.68 -19.70
N ILE A 11 -9.78 37.96 -19.83
CA ILE A 11 -10.67 39.09 -19.53
C ILE A 11 -11.85 39.16 -20.52
N VAL A 12 -11.62 38.86 -21.80
CA VAL A 12 -12.69 38.77 -22.81
C VAL A 12 -13.64 37.62 -22.48
N ASP A 13 -13.12 36.47 -22.06
CA ASP A 13 -13.94 35.32 -21.64
C ASP A 13 -14.79 35.63 -20.40
N ILE A 14 -14.19 36.27 -19.39
CA ILE A 14 -14.90 36.73 -18.19
C ILE A 14 -15.95 37.78 -18.55
N TYR A 15 -15.64 38.70 -19.47
CA TYR A 15 -16.59 39.71 -19.93
C TYR A 15 -17.82 39.08 -20.58
N ASN A 16 -17.62 38.10 -21.47
CA ASN A 16 -18.72 37.43 -22.17
C ASN A 16 -19.55 36.52 -21.25
N SER A 17 -18.93 35.98 -20.19
CA SER A 17 -19.58 35.00 -19.30
C SER A 17 -20.21 35.65 -18.06
N LEU A 18 -19.49 36.55 -17.38
CA LEU A 18 -19.91 37.16 -16.12
C LEU A 18 -19.35 38.59 -15.95
N PRO A 19 -19.83 39.56 -16.76
CA PRO A 19 -19.26 40.91 -16.80
C PRO A 19 -19.42 41.69 -15.49
N THR A 20 -20.33 41.28 -14.61
CA THR A 20 -20.55 41.87 -13.28
C THR A 20 -19.31 41.78 -12.38
N ILE A 21 -18.44 40.79 -12.59
CA ILE A 21 -17.15 40.66 -11.87
C ILE A 21 -16.20 41.82 -12.21
N LEU A 22 -16.26 42.35 -13.43
CA LEU A 22 -15.36 43.40 -13.92
C LEU A 22 -15.82 44.80 -13.51
N ALA A 23 -17.13 45.00 -13.33
CA ALA A 23 -17.75 46.30 -13.01
C ALA A 23 -17.10 47.10 -11.85
N PRO A 24 -16.67 46.52 -10.73
CA PRO A 24 -16.01 47.28 -9.65
C PRO A 24 -14.53 47.64 -9.96
N LYS A 25 -13.93 47.09 -11.02
CA LYS A 25 -12.50 47.22 -11.34
C LYS A 25 -12.23 48.04 -12.61
N VAL A 26 -13.28 48.58 -13.24
CA VAL A 26 -13.19 49.32 -14.50
C VAL A 26 -13.31 50.83 -14.30
N VAL A 27 -12.81 51.61 -15.26
CA VAL A 27 -13.12 53.04 -15.37
C VAL A 27 -14.17 53.22 -16.46
N LYS A 28 -15.27 53.91 -16.15
CA LYS A 28 -16.33 54.18 -17.13
C LYS A 28 -15.97 55.39 -17.97
N VAL A 29 -16.06 55.25 -19.29
CA VAL A 29 -15.67 56.28 -20.26
C VAL A 29 -16.69 56.44 -21.39
N ALA A 30 -16.68 57.59 -22.04
CA ALA A 30 -17.43 57.83 -23.27
C ALA A 30 -16.58 58.57 -24.29
N VAL A 31 -16.97 58.48 -25.56
CA VAL A 31 -16.29 59.18 -26.67
C VAL A 31 -16.54 60.69 -26.54
N HIS A 32 -15.46 61.47 -26.66
CA HIS A 32 -15.54 62.93 -26.58
C HIS A 32 -16.13 63.53 -27.88
N PRO A 33 -17.20 64.36 -27.82
CA PRO A 33 -17.88 64.85 -29.03
C PRO A 33 -17.09 65.87 -29.86
N SER A 34 -16.17 66.62 -29.25
CA SER A 34 -15.54 67.80 -29.89
C SER A 34 -14.09 67.62 -30.35
N GLN A 35 -13.51 66.43 -30.20
CA GLN A 35 -12.16 66.09 -30.68
C GLN A 35 -12.10 64.76 -31.44
N SER A 36 -13.22 64.34 -32.03
CA SER A 36 -13.29 63.10 -32.80
C SER A 36 -12.55 63.27 -34.12
N ASN A 37 -11.23 63.08 -34.12
CA ASN A 37 -10.55 62.70 -35.35
C ASN A 37 -11.19 61.39 -35.81
N ARG A 38 -11.78 61.35 -37.02
CA ARG A 38 -12.63 60.22 -37.45
C ARG A 38 -11.92 58.87 -37.38
N ASP A 39 -10.60 58.88 -37.44
CA ASP A 39 -9.77 57.67 -37.46
C ASP A 39 -9.24 57.26 -36.07
N ARG A 40 -9.21 58.17 -35.07
CA ARG A 40 -8.68 57.91 -33.72
C ARG A 40 -9.47 58.65 -32.64
N PRO A 41 -10.64 58.12 -32.23
CA PRO A 41 -11.47 58.76 -31.21
C PRO A 41 -10.76 58.82 -29.85
N SER A 42 -11.01 59.90 -29.11
CA SER A 42 -10.62 60.05 -27.70
C SER A 42 -11.79 59.73 -26.77
N LEU A 43 -11.48 59.15 -25.62
CA LEU A 43 -12.42 58.78 -24.56
C LEU A 43 -12.05 59.49 -23.27
N ALA A 44 -13.06 59.95 -22.54
CA ALA A 44 -12.88 60.62 -21.24
C ALA A 44 -13.70 59.92 -20.16
N GLU A 45 -13.23 59.98 -18.91
CA GLU A 45 -13.95 59.44 -17.76
C GLU A 45 -15.33 60.09 -17.59
N GLN A 46 -16.38 59.26 -17.49
CA GLN A 46 -17.76 59.71 -17.30
C GLN A 46 -18.53 58.74 -16.42
N LYS A 47 -19.34 59.29 -15.49
CA LYS A 47 -20.17 58.49 -14.55
C LYS A 47 -21.11 57.50 -15.27
N ASN A 48 -21.63 57.90 -16.42
CA ASN A 48 -22.55 57.11 -17.26
C ASN A 48 -21.90 56.74 -18.61
N GLY A 49 -20.59 56.45 -18.60
CA GLY A 49 -19.86 56.07 -19.80
C GLY A 49 -20.30 54.72 -20.36
N ASN A 50 -20.56 54.67 -21.67
CA ASN A 50 -21.00 53.49 -22.41
C ASN A 50 -19.90 52.42 -22.59
N TYR A 51 -18.67 52.72 -22.18
CA TYR A 51 -17.52 51.83 -22.32
C TYR A 51 -16.73 51.77 -21.03
N TRP A 52 -15.97 50.69 -20.88
CA TRP A 52 -15.14 50.37 -19.72
C TRP A 52 -13.69 50.29 -20.14
N ILE A 53 -12.81 50.92 -19.38
CA ILE A 53 -11.37 50.71 -19.51
C ILE A 53 -10.92 49.76 -18.40
N VAL A 54 -10.09 48.80 -18.77
CA VAL A 54 -9.37 47.91 -17.85
C VAL A 54 -7.86 48.04 -18.06
N LEU A 55 -7.10 47.93 -16.97
CA LEU A 55 -5.64 47.89 -17.00
C LEU A 55 -5.20 46.44 -16.84
N VAL A 56 -4.67 45.87 -17.91
CA VAL A 56 -4.12 44.51 -17.94
C VAL A 56 -2.64 44.61 -18.21
N GLU A 57 -1.82 44.01 -17.34
CA GLU A 57 -0.36 44.12 -17.39
C GLU A 57 0.15 45.57 -17.33
N ALA A 58 0.45 46.17 -18.49
CA ALA A 58 0.90 47.55 -18.67
C ALA A 58 0.10 48.31 -19.75
N ASN A 59 -0.97 47.69 -20.29
CA ASN A 59 -1.76 48.21 -21.39
C ASN A 59 -3.20 48.48 -20.96
N TYR A 60 -3.79 49.53 -21.54
CA TYR A 60 -5.20 49.85 -21.35
C TYR A 60 -6.04 49.23 -22.45
N TRP A 61 -7.13 48.58 -22.05
CA TRP A 61 -8.05 47.92 -22.95
C TRP A 61 -9.47 48.45 -22.76
N LEU A 62 -10.18 48.62 -23.86
CA LEU A 62 -11.54 49.14 -23.92
C LEU A 62 -12.52 48.00 -24.21
N LEU A 63 -13.53 47.92 -23.37
CA LEU A 63 -14.64 46.98 -23.44
C LEU A 63 -15.95 47.79 -23.56
N PRO A 64 -16.98 47.31 -24.26
CA PRO A 64 -18.31 47.89 -24.14
C PRO A 64 -18.85 47.73 -22.72
N GLN A 65 -19.64 48.67 -22.20
CA GLN A 65 -20.31 48.46 -20.93
C GLN A 65 -21.24 47.24 -21.00
N SER A 66 -21.30 46.45 -19.93
CA SER A 66 -22.26 45.34 -19.83
C SER A 66 -23.69 45.82 -20.04
N GLY A 67 -24.40 45.16 -20.97
CA GLY A 67 -25.78 45.52 -21.35
C GLY A 67 -25.89 46.73 -22.30
N LEU A 68 -24.79 47.18 -22.92
CA LEU A 68 -24.83 48.21 -23.96
C LEU A 68 -25.72 47.74 -25.13
N ARG A 69 -26.86 48.42 -25.33
CA ARG A 69 -27.73 48.16 -26.47
C ARG A 69 -27.24 48.93 -27.69
N ILE A 70 -26.79 48.22 -28.72
CA ILE A 70 -26.34 48.81 -29.98
C ILE A 70 -27.57 49.02 -30.86
N ASN A 71 -27.77 50.25 -31.31
CA ASN A 71 -28.89 50.66 -32.16
C ASN A 71 -28.42 51.64 -33.24
N GLN A 72 -29.31 52.02 -34.14
CA GLN A 72 -28.98 52.92 -35.25
C GLN A 72 -28.36 54.27 -34.82
N PHE A 73 -28.65 54.75 -33.61
CA PHE A 73 -28.18 56.04 -33.12
C PHE A 73 -26.75 56.00 -32.57
N ASN A 74 -26.33 54.87 -31.97
CA ASN A 74 -24.97 54.71 -31.41
C ASN A 74 -24.05 53.83 -32.28
N LEU A 75 -24.57 53.20 -33.33
CA LEU A 75 -23.81 52.32 -34.22
C LEU A 75 -22.58 53.01 -34.83
N ALA A 76 -22.69 54.28 -35.22
CA ALA A 76 -21.57 55.04 -35.76
C ALA A 76 -20.43 55.21 -34.74
N THR A 77 -20.77 55.42 -33.48
CA THR A 77 -19.81 55.51 -32.37
C THR A 77 -19.21 54.15 -32.03
N VAL A 78 -20.00 53.07 -32.07
CA VAL A 78 -19.46 51.73 -31.85
C VAL A 78 -18.51 51.33 -32.97
N LYS A 79 -18.88 51.59 -34.24
CA LYS A 79 -18.03 51.30 -35.42
C LYS A 79 -16.72 52.09 -35.46
N SER A 80 -16.63 53.22 -34.76
CA SER A 80 -15.36 53.94 -34.63
C SER A 80 -14.41 53.29 -33.63
N LEU A 81 -14.91 52.45 -32.71
CA LEU A 81 -14.15 51.78 -31.65
C LEU A 81 -13.97 50.27 -31.87
N PHE A 82 -14.92 49.63 -32.56
CA PHE A 82 -14.98 48.19 -32.77
C PHE A 82 -15.37 47.85 -34.21
N ASP A 83 -14.75 46.82 -34.76
CA ASP A 83 -15.18 46.20 -36.00
C ASP A 83 -16.37 45.27 -35.71
N CYS A 84 -17.52 45.60 -36.29
CA CYS A 84 -18.79 44.91 -36.05
C CYS A 84 -19.01 43.85 -37.14
N GLN A 85 -18.91 42.58 -36.79
CA GLN A 85 -19.10 41.44 -37.68
C GLN A 85 -20.52 40.87 -37.56
N GLY A 86 -21.14 40.48 -38.68
CA GLY A 86 -22.46 39.84 -38.68
C GLY A 86 -23.64 40.73 -38.28
N TYR A 87 -23.49 42.05 -38.29
CA TYR A 87 -24.56 42.97 -37.89
C TYR A 87 -25.68 43.05 -38.94
N GLU A 88 -26.86 42.52 -38.60
CA GLU A 88 -28.12 42.75 -39.32
C GLU A 88 -29.01 43.73 -38.53
N LEU A 89 -29.78 44.57 -39.24
CA LEU A 89 -30.65 45.62 -38.67
C LEU A 89 -31.82 45.10 -37.82
N SER A 90 -31.89 43.79 -37.55
CA SER A 90 -32.89 43.15 -36.70
C SER A 90 -32.65 43.49 -35.23
N GLU A 91 -33.73 43.78 -34.50
CA GLU A 91 -33.76 44.32 -33.13
C GLU A 91 -33.25 43.38 -32.01
N HIS A 92 -32.31 42.47 -32.29
CA HIS A 92 -31.76 41.52 -31.33
C HIS A 92 -30.34 41.95 -30.93
N GLY A 93 -30.30 42.75 -29.87
CA GLY A 93 -29.14 43.49 -29.39
C GLY A 93 -28.18 42.72 -28.48
N ASP A 94 -27.97 41.42 -28.72
CA ASP A 94 -26.95 40.64 -28.02
C ASP A 94 -25.74 40.44 -28.94
N PHE A 95 -24.55 40.60 -28.39
CA PHE A 95 -23.29 40.46 -29.11
C PHE A 95 -22.26 39.75 -28.24
N VAL A 96 -21.26 39.15 -28.88
CA VAL A 96 -20.08 38.57 -28.23
C VAL A 96 -18.87 39.44 -28.53
N LEU A 97 -18.11 39.80 -27.50
CA LEU A 97 -16.84 40.47 -27.68
C LEU A 97 -15.79 39.42 -28.07
N LEU A 98 -15.18 39.56 -29.24
CA LEU A 98 -14.11 38.64 -29.70
C LEU A 98 -12.72 39.21 -29.36
N GLU A 99 -12.54 40.51 -29.54
CA GLU A 99 -11.30 41.20 -29.18
C GLU A 99 -11.60 42.54 -28.49
N ALA A 100 -10.94 42.82 -27.37
CA ALA A 100 -10.98 44.14 -26.74
C ALA A 100 -10.22 45.18 -27.57
N ALA A 101 -10.68 46.44 -27.57
CA ALA A 101 -9.96 47.51 -28.25
C ALA A 101 -8.76 47.96 -27.41
N GLN A 102 -7.65 48.35 -28.05
CA GLN A 102 -6.47 48.84 -27.34
C GLN A 102 -6.48 50.37 -27.31
N VAL A 103 -6.22 50.95 -26.14
CA VAL A 103 -6.15 52.40 -25.94
C VAL A 103 -4.85 52.80 -25.24
N SER A 104 -4.41 54.04 -25.46
CA SER A 104 -3.28 54.66 -24.78
C SER A 104 -3.76 55.77 -23.84
N GLY A 105 -3.15 55.89 -22.67
CA GLY A 105 -3.45 56.96 -21.72
C GLY A 105 -2.85 58.29 -22.18
N MET A 106 -3.62 59.37 -22.08
CA MET A 106 -3.15 60.72 -22.39
C MET A 106 -2.44 61.35 -21.19
N PRO A 107 -1.57 62.37 -21.38
CA PRO A 107 -0.80 62.99 -20.29
C PRO A 107 -1.64 63.62 -19.16
N ASN A 108 -2.91 63.91 -19.41
CA ASN A 108 -3.86 64.44 -18.43
C ASN A 108 -4.42 63.38 -17.46
N GLY A 109 -4.08 62.09 -17.65
CA GLY A 109 -4.44 60.99 -16.76
C GLY A 109 -5.93 60.62 -16.68
N THR A 110 -6.78 61.31 -17.44
CA THR A 110 -8.26 61.19 -17.39
C THR A 110 -8.87 60.96 -18.77
N GLU A 111 -8.04 60.93 -19.81
CA GLU A 111 -8.43 60.66 -21.18
C GLU A 111 -7.57 59.54 -21.78
N TRP A 112 -8.15 58.84 -22.75
CA TRP A 112 -7.52 57.77 -23.50
C TRP A 112 -7.76 57.94 -24.99
N ARG A 113 -6.85 57.44 -25.80
CA ARG A 113 -6.95 57.46 -27.26
C ARG A 113 -6.97 56.05 -27.83
N LEU A 114 -7.82 55.81 -28.81
CA LEU A 114 -7.85 54.53 -29.52
C LEU A 114 -6.56 54.32 -30.32
N GLU A 115 -5.93 53.16 -30.11
CA GLU A 115 -4.77 52.68 -30.87
C GLU A 115 -5.16 51.56 -31.83
N LYS A 116 -5.96 50.59 -31.37
CA LYS A 116 -6.46 49.47 -32.16
C LYS A 116 -7.94 49.25 -31.87
N LYS A 117 -8.76 49.05 -32.91
CA LYS A 117 -10.16 48.65 -32.76
C LYS A 117 -10.27 47.24 -32.18
N GLY A 118 -11.31 47.02 -31.38
CA GLY A 118 -11.72 45.67 -30.96
C GLY A 118 -12.62 45.01 -32.01
N VAL A 119 -13.08 43.79 -31.74
CA VAL A 119 -13.96 43.03 -32.63
C VAL A 119 -15.18 42.56 -31.85
N ILE A 120 -16.36 42.83 -32.38
CA ILE A 120 -17.65 42.41 -31.83
C ILE A 120 -18.39 41.60 -32.89
N ASN A 121 -18.96 40.46 -32.50
CA ASN A 121 -19.75 39.60 -33.38
C ASN A 121 -21.22 39.54 -32.93
N PHE A 122 -22.12 39.66 -33.90
CA PHE A 122 -23.57 39.60 -33.71
C PHE A 122 -24.20 38.29 -34.22
N ASP A 123 -23.41 37.34 -34.73
CA ASP A 123 -23.91 36.06 -35.21
C ASP A 123 -24.43 35.20 -34.03
N PRO A 124 -25.76 34.89 -33.98
CA PRO A 124 -26.35 34.07 -32.92
C PRO A 124 -25.88 32.60 -32.97
N ASN A 125 -25.30 32.13 -34.08
CA ASN A 125 -24.79 30.76 -34.23
C ASN A 125 -23.31 30.61 -33.84
N TYR A 126 -22.67 31.65 -33.29
CA TYR A 126 -21.33 31.54 -32.70
C TYR A 126 -21.38 30.50 -31.55
N PRO A 127 -20.39 29.59 -31.38
CA PRO A 127 -20.48 28.36 -30.57
C PRO A 127 -20.55 28.55 -29.04
N ALA A 128 -21.14 29.65 -28.57
CA ALA A 128 -21.43 29.92 -27.17
C ALA A 128 -22.59 29.06 -26.64
N ASP A 129 -23.61 28.74 -27.46
CA ASP A 129 -24.79 28.03 -26.99
C ASP A 129 -24.55 26.54 -26.69
N GLU A 130 -23.72 25.88 -27.49
CA GLU A 130 -23.31 24.49 -27.25
C GLU A 130 -22.42 24.38 -26.00
N LEU A 131 -21.49 25.32 -25.83
CA LEU A 131 -20.65 25.41 -24.62
C LEU A 131 -21.50 25.68 -23.37
N ARG A 132 -22.50 26.57 -23.47
CA ARG A 132 -23.44 26.88 -22.37
C ARG A 132 -24.29 25.68 -21.98
N SER A 133 -24.73 24.87 -22.95
CA SER A 133 -25.48 23.63 -22.72
C SER A 133 -24.63 22.60 -21.97
N GLN A 134 -23.38 22.39 -22.42
CA GLN A 134 -22.45 21.47 -21.78
C GLN A 134 -22.07 21.91 -20.36
N GLN A 135 -21.84 23.21 -20.13
CA GLN A 135 -21.57 23.76 -18.80
C GLN A 135 -22.75 23.55 -17.84
N LYS A 136 -23.99 23.73 -18.31
CA LYS A 136 -25.18 23.51 -17.50
C LYS A 136 -25.35 22.04 -17.10
N GLN A 137 -25.05 21.11 -18.00
CA GLN A 137 -25.08 19.67 -17.71
C GLN A 137 -23.99 19.27 -16.71
N ALA A 138 -22.77 19.77 -16.89
CA ALA A 138 -21.67 19.51 -15.97
C ALA A 138 -21.97 20.02 -14.55
N GLN A 139 -22.58 21.20 -14.43
CA GLN A 139 -22.95 21.76 -13.13
C GLN A 139 -24.03 20.92 -12.41
N GLN A 140 -25.03 20.42 -13.15
CA GLN A 140 -26.06 19.54 -12.59
C GLN A 140 -25.49 18.22 -12.06
N GLU A 141 -24.51 17.65 -12.75
CA GLU A 141 -23.86 16.42 -12.32
C GLU A 141 -22.98 16.65 -11.07
N ILE A 142 -22.30 17.79 -10.98
CA ILE A 142 -21.54 18.17 -9.77
C ILE A 142 -22.47 18.28 -8.57
N ASP A 143 -23.61 18.96 -8.71
CA ASP A 143 -24.57 19.15 -7.61
C ASP A 143 -25.14 17.79 -7.15
N ARG A 144 -25.41 16.89 -8.09
CA ARG A 144 -25.85 15.51 -7.80
C ARG A 144 -24.79 14.73 -7.02
N LEU A 145 -23.55 14.70 -7.51
CA LEU A 145 -22.46 13.98 -6.87
C LEU A 145 -22.14 14.52 -5.46
N GLN A 146 -22.27 15.83 -5.25
CA GLN A 146 -22.14 16.42 -3.92
C GLN A 146 -23.23 15.94 -2.96
N SER A 147 -24.48 15.81 -3.43
CA SER A 147 -25.56 15.26 -2.62
C SER A 147 -25.33 13.79 -2.26
N GLU A 148 -24.91 12.96 -3.23
CA GLU A 148 -24.58 11.55 -3.00
C GLU A 148 -23.40 11.38 -2.03
N LEU A 149 -22.40 12.25 -2.13
CA LEU A 149 -21.25 12.27 -1.22
C LEU A 149 -21.67 12.60 0.22
N GLU A 150 -22.53 13.60 0.41
CA GLU A 150 -23.03 13.97 1.74
C GLU A 150 -23.91 12.87 2.35
N GLU A 151 -24.71 12.17 1.54
CA GLU A 151 -25.46 11.01 2.00
C GLU A 151 -24.55 9.86 2.41
N SER A 152 -23.51 9.57 1.61
CA SER A 152 -22.50 8.56 1.91
C SER A 152 -21.73 8.88 3.21
N LYS A 153 -21.34 10.15 3.42
CA LYS A 153 -20.71 10.60 4.67
C LYS A 153 -21.63 10.38 5.88
N ARG A 154 -22.92 10.74 5.76
CA ARG A 154 -23.90 10.51 6.84
C ARG A 154 -24.07 9.01 7.12
N ARG A 155 -24.09 8.18 6.09
CA ARG A 155 -24.17 6.72 6.23
C ARG A 155 -22.94 6.15 6.95
N ASN A 156 -21.73 6.59 6.58
CA ASN A 156 -20.50 6.18 7.24
C ASN A 156 -20.45 6.64 8.70
N GLN A 157 -20.91 7.85 9.01
CA GLN A 157 -21.00 8.32 10.40
C GLN A 157 -21.93 7.44 11.24
N ARG A 158 -23.10 7.05 10.69
CA ARG A 158 -24.03 6.13 11.37
C ARG A 158 -23.43 4.75 11.60
N LEU A 159 -22.79 4.17 10.58
CA LEU A 159 -22.12 2.87 10.69
C LEU A 159 -20.99 2.89 11.72
N ASN A 160 -20.18 3.96 11.74
CA ASN A 160 -19.12 4.12 12.73
C ASN A 160 -19.67 4.24 14.16
N ALA A 161 -20.78 4.94 14.35
CA ALA A 161 -21.44 5.01 15.67
C ALA A 161 -21.93 3.62 16.12
N GLN A 162 -22.56 2.86 15.21
CA GLN A 162 -23.01 1.49 15.49
C GLN A 162 -21.84 0.55 15.82
N LEU A 163 -20.71 0.67 15.10
CA LEU A 163 -19.50 -0.11 15.38
C LEU A 163 -18.91 0.23 16.75
N ALA A 164 -18.91 1.51 17.14
CA ALA A 164 -18.43 1.94 18.45
C ALA A 164 -19.29 1.38 19.59
N GLU A 165 -20.62 1.38 19.41
CA GLU A 165 -21.57 0.79 20.38
C GLU A 165 -21.36 -0.73 20.52
N LEU A 166 -21.26 -1.44 19.39
CA LEU A 166 -20.99 -2.88 19.39
C LEU A 166 -19.64 -3.23 20.03
N ALA A 167 -18.61 -2.42 19.76
CA ALA A 167 -17.29 -2.60 20.37
C ALA A 167 -17.34 -2.40 21.89
N TYR A 168 -18.08 -1.39 22.36
CA TYR A 168 -18.28 -1.16 23.79
C TYR A 168 -18.99 -2.33 24.47
N ASP A 169 -20.08 -2.82 23.90
CA ASP A 169 -20.82 -3.99 24.41
C ASP A 169 -19.95 -5.24 24.47
N THR A 170 -19.15 -5.47 23.43
CA THR A 170 -18.21 -6.60 23.36
C THR A 170 -17.15 -6.50 24.45
N LEU A 171 -16.60 -5.31 24.68
CA LEU A 171 -15.63 -5.06 25.75
C LEU A 171 -16.24 -5.27 27.14
N GLN A 172 -17.51 -4.91 27.36
CA GLN A 172 -18.18 -5.18 28.64
C GLN A 172 -18.38 -6.68 28.86
N LYS A 173 -18.73 -7.44 27.81
CA LYS A 173 -18.85 -8.91 27.90
C LYS A 173 -17.51 -9.56 28.22
N ILE A 174 -16.44 -9.19 27.49
CA ILE A 174 -15.08 -9.68 27.76
C ILE A 174 -14.66 -9.32 29.19
N ARG A 175 -14.96 -8.10 29.65
CA ARG A 175 -14.66 -7.68 31.02
C ARG A 175 -15.40 -8.52 32.07
N ALA A 176 -16.63 -8.94 31.79
CA ALA A 176 -17.40 -9.81 32.67
C ALA A 176 -16.88 -11.25 32.68
N ASP A 177 -16.30 -11.72 31.56
CA ASP A 177 -15.73 -13.06 31.42
C ASP A 177 -14.27 -13.16 31.90
N LEU A 178 -13.60 -12.04 32.17
CA LEU A 178 -12.27 -12.02 32.75
C LEU A 178 -12.34 -12.44 34.23
N VAL A 179 -11.70 -13.57 34.53
CA VAL A 179 -11.52 -14.11 35.89
C VAL A 179 -11.05 -13.00 36.82
N THR A 180 -11.78 -12.81 37.93
CA THR A 180 -11.43 -11.77 38.89
C THR A 180 -10.05 -12.04 39.49
N ARG A 181 -9.32 -10.99 39.88
CA ARG A 181 -7.98 -11.14 40.48
C ARG A 181 -7.98 -12.14 41.64
N ASP A 182 -9.07 -12.18 42.40
CA ASP A 182 -9.23 -13.05 43.55
C ASP A 182 -9.45 -14.51 43.14
N GLU A 183 -10.23 -14.79 42.09
CA GLU A 183 -10.37 -16.14 41.52
C GLU A 183 -9.06 -16.63 40.89
N PHE A 184 -8.26 -15.74 40.28
CA PHE A 184 -6.93 -16.11 39.75
C PHE A 184 -5.95 -16.47 40.87
N ILE A 185 -5.99 -15.74 41.99
CA ILE A 185 -5.21 -16.05 43.19
C ILE A 185 -5.67 -17.39 43.80
N GLU A 186 -6.97 -17.64 43.87
CA GLU A 186 -7.52 -18.90 44.38
C GLU A 186 -7.12 -20.09 43.48
N GLN A 187 -7.14 -19.91 42.15
CA GLN A 187 -6.64 -20.92 41.22
C GLN A 187 -5.13 -21.15 41.36
N GLY A 188 -4.34 -20.09 41.58
CA GLY A 188 -2.91 -20.19 41.86
C GLY A 188 -2.61 -21.00 43.12
N GLN A 189 -3.33 -20.74 44.22
CA GLN A 189 -3.20 -21.49 45.48
C GLN A 189 -3.62 -22.96 45.32
N ARG A 190 -4.62 -23.24 44.47
CA ARG A 190 -5.01 -24.61 44.12
C ARG A 190 -3.89 -25.31 43.34
N VAL A 191 -3.22 -24.64 42.41
CA VAL A 191 -2.09 -25.22 41.68
C VAL A 191 -0.93 -25.54 42.63
N GLU A 192 -0.59 -24.64 43.55
CA GLU A 192 0.45 -24.87 44.57
C GLU A 192 0.13 -26.08 45.47
N THR A 193 -1.12 -26.19 45.94
CA THR A 193 -1.53 -27.36 46.74
C THR A 193 -1.57 -28.67 45.94
N TRP A 194 -1.80 -28.60 44.63
CA TRP A 194 -1.69 -29.76 43.75
C TRP A 194 -0.23 -30.17 43.51
N GLU A 195 0.67 -29.20 43.37
CA GLU A 195 2.11 -29.43 43.22
C GLU A 195 2.71 -30.07 44.48
N GLU A 196 2.35 -29.59 45.68
CA GLU A 196 2.76 -30.21 46.94
C GLU A 196 2.30 -31.67 47.06
N LYS A 197 1.04 -31.96 46.68
CA LYS A 197 0.51 -33.33 46.67
C LYS A 197 1.19 -34.22 45.65
N LEU A 198 1.54 -33.66 44.48
CA LEU A 198 2.25 -34.37 43.44
C LEU A 198 3.66 -34.76 43.93
N ASN A 199 4.39 -33.81 44.53
CA ASN A 199 5.72 -34.05 45.07
C ASN A 199 5.71 -35.08 46.21
N GLN A 200 4.74 -35.02 47.13
CA GLN A 200 4.58 -36.07 48.15
C GLN A 200 4.26 -37.45 47.56
N THR A 201 3.58 -37.50 46.42
CA THR A 201 3.29 -38.75 45.71
C THR A 201 4.52 -39.29 45.00
N ILE A 202 5.33 -38.39 44.40
CA ILE A 202 6.63 -38.70 43.80
C ILE A 202 7.57 -39.25 44.87
N ASP A 203 7.69 -38.61 46.03
CA ASP A 203 8.54 -39.09 47.14
C ASP A 203 8.13 -40.50 47.61
N LYS A 204 6.82 -40.76 47.73
CA LYS A 204 6.29 -42.09 48.06
C LYS A 204 6.59 -43.12 46.97
N PHE A 205 6.54 -42.71 45.71
CA PHE A 205 6.91 -43.56 44.58
C PHE A 205 8.41 -43.84 44.57
N GLU A 206 9.27 -42.85 44.79
CA GLU A 206 10.73 -43.01 44.87
C GLU A 206 11.14 -43.94 46.01
N GLN A 207 10.50 -43.82 47.18
CA GLN A 207 10.69 -44.75 48.30
C GLN A 207 10.24 -46.18 47.95
N SER A 208 9.15 -46.32 47.19
CA SER A 208 8.66 -47.64 46.73
C SER A 208 9.56 -48.24 45.65
N ILE A 209 10.12 -47.41 44.76
CA ILE A 209 11.09 -47.80 43.71
C ILE A 209 12.41 -48.23 44.35
N SER A 210 12.87 -47.53 45.39
CA SER A 210 14.03 -47.92 46.20
C SER A 210 13.86 -49.31 46.84
N HIS A 211 12.63 -49.67 47.24
CA HIS A 211 12.31 -50.98 47.82
C HIS A 211 12.10 -52.10 46.77
N GLN A 212 11.83 -51.77 45.50
CA GLN A 212 11.65 -52.72 44.39
C GLN A 212 12.84 -52.79 43.42
N GLY A 213 13.91 -52.03 43.70
CA GLY A 213 15.10 -51.89 42.85
C GLY A 213 15.89 -53.18 42.60
N GLU A 214 15.67 -54.25 43.36
CA GLU A 214 16.29 -55.56 43.09
C GLU A 214 15.57 -56.39 42.01
N THR A 215 14.32 -56.07 41.65
CA THR A 215 13.54 -56.83 40.64
C THR A 215 13.52 -56.15 39.25
N ILE A 216 13.86 -54.86 39.17
CA ILE A 216 13.77 -54.05 37.93
C ILE A 216 14.97 -54.25 36.99
N VAL A 217 16.14 -54.65 37.51
CA VAL A 217 17.33 -54.93 36.69
C VAL A 217 17.12 -56.17 35.79
N GLU A 218 16.34 -57.16 36.24
CA GLU A 218 15.98 -58.33 35.42
C GLU A 218 14.93 -58.01 34.34
N PHE A 219 14.00 -57.09 34.62
CA PHE A 219 12.95 -56.68 33.67
C PHE A 219 13.45 -55.68 32.61
N SER A 220 14.40 -54.81 32.96
CA SER A 220 15.03 -53.84 32.05
C SER A 220 15.75 -54.53 30.87
N ASN A 221 16.34 -55.71 31.11
CA ASN A 221 17.01 -56.49 30.06
C ASN A 221 16.03 -57.20 29.10
N GLN A 222 14.73 -57.24 29.40
CA GLN A 222 13.71 -57.86 28.55
C GLN A 222 12.88 -56.85 27.74
N ILE A 223 12.83 -55.57 28.15
CA ILE A 223 12.01 -54.52 27.49
C ILE A 223 12.81 -53.65 26.50
N HIS A 224 14.15 -53.60 26.59
CA HIS A 224 14.98 -52.85 25.65
C HIS A 224 14.77 -53.17 24.14
N PRO A 225 14.41 -54.39 23.71
CA PRO A 225 14.11 -54.66 22.30
C PRO A 225 12.70 -54.22 21.84
N ILE A 226 11.79 -53.87 22.77
CA ILE A 226 10.39 -53.54 22.46
C ILE A 226 10.21 -52.03 22.24
N PHE A 227 10.98 -51.18 22.92
CA PHE A 227 10.97 -49.74 22.69
C PHE A 227 11.56 -49.34 21.33
N ASP A 228 12.57 -50.07 20.84
CA ASP A 228 13.13 -49.91 19.49
C ASP A 228 12.14 -50.24 18.34
N GLN A 229 11.03 -50.91 18.66
CA GLN A 229 9.99 -51.24 17.67
C GLN A 229 8.85 -50.21 17.62
N LEU A 230 8.63 -49.41 18.67
CA LEU A 230 7.54 -48.43 18.76
C LEU A 230 7.88 -47.03 18.21
N GLU A 231 9.17 -46.70 18.07
CA GLU A 231 9.65 -45.49 17.39
C GLU A 231 9.57 -45.54 15.84
N ARG A 232 8.95 -46.59 15.27
CA ARG A 232 8.93 -46.83 13.81
C ARG A 232 7.75 -46.25 13.04
N LEU A 233 7.17 -45.14 13.49
CA LEU A 233 6.37 -44.26 12.62
C LEU A 233 7.19 -42.99 12.32
N ASP A 234 8.02 -43.06 11.26
CA ASP A 234 8.91 -41.98 10.77
C ASP A 234 8.11 -40.76 10.27
N VAL A 235 7.64 -39.91 11.19
CA VAL A 235 7.12 -38.57 10.88
C VAL A 235 7.95 -37.55 11.65
N ASP A 236 8.85 -36.85 10.95
CA ASP A 236 9.52 -35.69 11.54
C ASP A 236 8.51 -34.52 11.56
N ASP A 237 8.20 -33.99 12.75
CA ASP A 237 7.30 -32.85 12.94
C ASP A 237 8.10 -31.63 13.43
N PHE A 238 8.03 -30.53 12.68
CA PHE A 238 8.75 -29.29 12.99
C PHE A 238 7.77 -28.14 13.16
N ARG A 239 7.88 -27.40 14.27
CA ARG A 239 7.03 -26.24 14.56
C ARG A 239 7.81 -24.95 14.73
N GLY A 240 7.33 -23.84 14.18
CA GLY A 240 7.96 -22.54 14.43
C GLY A 240 7.08 -21.32 14.22
N HIS A 241 7.33 -20.31 15.05
CA HIS A 241 6.76 -18.96 14.91
C HIS A 241 7.69 -18.11 14.03
N ILE A 242 7.15 -17.63 12.93
CA ILE A 242 7.87 -16.86 11.91
C ILE A 242 7.37 -15.42 11.92
N ARG A 243 8.29 -14.47 11.86
CA ARG A 243 7.97 -13.07 11.55
C ARG A 243 8.41 -12.75 10.14
N LEU A 244 7.49 -12.19 9.36
CA LEU A 244 7.73 -11.85 7.97
C LEU A 244 7.83 -10.32 7.84
N ILE A 245 9.07 -9.85 7.62
CA ILE A 245 9.42 -8.42 7.57
C ILE A 245 9.92 -8.03 6.19
N GLY A 246 9.92 -6.73 5.90
CA GLY A 246 10.44 -6.16 4.66
C GLY A 246 9.60 -4.97 4.19
N PRO A 247 10.09 -4.19 3.21
CA PRO A 247 9.45 -2.96 2.75
C PRO A 247 8.13 -3.23 2.03
N ARG A 248 7.30 -2.20 1.82
CA ARG A 248 5.97 -2.34 1.20
C ARG A 248 5.95 -3.12 -0.14
N PRO A 249 6.86 -2.88 -1.11
CA PRO A 249 6.78 -3.56 -2.40
C PRO A 249 7.22 -5.04 -2.38
N SER A 250 7.73 -5.56 -1.26
CA SER A 250 8.31 -6.91 -1.21
C SER A 250 7.29 -8.06 -1.32
N GLY A 251 5.99 -7.79 -1.36
CA GLY A 251 4.98 -8.80 -1.68
C GLY A 251 4.70 -9.82 -0.57
N LYS A 252 4.89 -9.43 0.70
CA LYS A 252 4.71 -10.31 1.88
C LYS A 252 3.40 -11.09 1.92
N LEU A 253 2.26 -10.41 1.76
CA LEU A 253 0.95 -11.07 1.74
C LEU A 253 0.77 -11.95 0.50
N THR A 254 1.25 -11.49 -0.66
CA THR A 254 1.23 -12.26 -1.92
C THR A 254 2.04 -13.55 -1.78
N PHE A 255 3.20 -13.51 -1.12
CA PHE A 255 4.01 -14.69 -0.81
C PHE A 255 3.23 -15.69 0.06
N LEU A 256 2.58 -15.23 1.14
CA LEU A 256 1.79 -16.10 2.00
C LEU A 256 0.57 -16.69 1.29
N ALA A 257 -0.17 -15.88 0.53
CA ALA A 257 -1.31 -16.35 -0.26
C ALA A 257 -0.87 -17.41 -1.30
N ALA A 258 0.25 -17.17 -1.98
CA ALA A 258 0.83 -18.12 -2.93
C ALA A 258 1.27 -19.42 -2.24
N LEU A 259 1.91 -19.32 -1.07
CA LEU A 259 2.31 -20.47 -0.28
C LEU A 259 1.10 -21.31 0.11
N LEU A 260 0.02 -20.70 0.62
CA LEU A 260 -1.20 -21.40 1.02
C LEU A 260 -1.91 -22.11 -0.14
N CYS A 261 -1.71 -21.64 -1.37
CA CYS A 261 -2.27 -22.22 -2.59
C CYS A 261 -1.30 -23.14 -3.35
N LEU A 262 -0.07 -23.35 -2.84
CA LEU A 262 1.01 -24.05 -3.55
C LEU A 262 0.66 -25.50 -3.87
N ASP A 263 -0.10 -26.16 -2.99
CA ASP A 263 -0.64 -27.51 -3.20
C ASP A 263 -1.36 -27.66 -4.56
N ARG A 264 -2.06 -26.62 -5.01
CA ARG A 264 -2.75 -26.60 -6.32
C ARG A 264 -1.78 -26.55 -7.50
N ALA A 265 -0.77 -25.68 -7.43
CA ALA A 265 0.22 -25.53 -8.48
C ALA A 265 1.07 -26.81 -8.66
N LEU A 266 1.25 -27.57 -7.57
CA LEU A 266 2.09 -28.77 -7.56
C LEU A 266 1.34 -30.07 -7.82
N LYS A 267 0.02 -30.06 -8.05
CA LYS A 267 -0.82 -31.26 -8.28
C LYS A 267 -0.28 -32.23 -9.34
N ASN A 268 0.41 -31.72 -10.36
CA ASN A 268 0.95 -32.51 -11.46
C ASN A 268 2.46 -32.78 -11.35
N THR A 269 3.07 -32.50 -10.19
CA THR A 269 4.50 -32.70 -9.95
C THR A 269 4.76 -33.95 -9.11
N ASN A 270 6.00 -34.42 -9.09
CA ASN A 270 6.40 -35.56 -8.25
C ASN A 270 6.45 -35.24 -6.74
N LEU A 271 6.36 -33.96 -6.37
CA LEU A 271 6.33 -33.48 -4.99
C LEU A 271 4.87 -33.45 -4.52
N MET A 272 4.52 -34.37 -3.63
CA MET A 272 3.21 -34.36 -2.99
C MET A 272 3.26 -33.47 -1.76
N ILE A 273 2.79 -32.23 -1.91
CA ILE A 273 2.69 -31.23 -0.85
C ILE A 273 1.20 -30.95 -0.60
N ASN A 274 0.78 -31.06 0.65
CA ASN A 274 -0.54 -30.69 1.12
C ASN A 274 -0.41 -29.55 2.12
N ILE A 275 -1.24 -28.51 1.99
CA ILE A 275 -1.19 -27.33 2.86
C ILE A 275 -2.57 -27.11 3.47
N VAL A 276 -2.62 -27.24 4.80
CA VAL A 276 -3.86 -27.21 5.59
C VAL A 276 -3.85 -25.96 6.48
N PRO A 277 -4.60 -24.91 6.11
CA PRO A 277 -4.88 -23.78 6.99
C PRO A 277 -5.48 -24.24 8.32
N ARG A 278 -5.06 -23.64 9.44
CA ARG A 278 -5.53 -24.01 10.79
C ARG A 278 -6.33 -22.93 11.52
N ASN A 279 -6.46 -21.76 10.92
CA ASN A 279 -7.29 -20.68 11.45
C ASN A 279 -8.03 -19.93 10.33
N ASP A 280 -9.03 -19.15 10.73
CA ASP A 280 -9.93 -18.43 9.81
C ASP A 280 -9.16 -17.45 8.92
N GLU A 281 -8.14 -16.77 9.44
CA GLU A 281 -7.32 -15.82 8.68
C GLU A 281 -6.52 -16.53 7.56
N SER A 282 -5.94 -17.70 7.83
CA SER A 282 -5.30 -18.52 6.79
C SER A 282 -6.29 -19.09 5.78
N VAL A 283 -7.50 -19.47 6.21
CA VAL A 283 -8.55 -19.94 5.29
C VAL A 283 -8.95 -18.81 4.33
N ARG A 284 -9.26 -17.63 4.87
CA ARG A 284 -9.59 -16.42 4.10
C ARG A 284 -8.46 -16.03 3.15
N LEU A 285 -7.21 -16.04 3.59
CA LEU A 285 -6.08 -15.70 2.73
C LEU A 285 -5.86 -16.76 1.63
N LYS A 286 -6.11 -18.05 1.91
CA LYS A 286 -6.09 -19.10 0.88
C LYS A 286 -7.20 -18.90 -0.16
N GLU A 287 -8.40 -18.49 0.27
CA GLU A 287 -9.52 -18.15 -0.62
C GLU A 287 -9.17 -16.93 -1.50
N GLN A 288 -8.73 -15.84 -0.88
CA GLN A 288 -8.27 -14.64 -1.59
C GLN A 288 -7.10 -14.93 -2.54
N GLY A 289 -6.20 -15.83 -2.15
CA GLY A 289 -5.12 -16.31 -3.02
C GLY A 289 -5.65 -16.96 -4.28
N ASN A 290 -6.71 -17.78 -4.18
CA ASN A 290 -7.34 -18.37 -5.36
C ASN A 290 -7.91 -17.29 -6.28
N ASP A 291 -8.58 -16.28 -5.73
CA ASP A 291 -9.12 -15.17 -6.53
C ASP A 291 -8.01 -14.29 -7.13
N LEU A 292 -6.91 -14.09 -6.40
CA LEU A 292 -5.72 -13.37 -6.88
C LEU A 292 -5.15 -14.05 -8.14
N PHE A 293 -4.93 -15.36 -8.11
CA PHE A 293 -4.29 -16.09 -9.21
C PHE A 293 -5.27 -16.47 -10.35
N LEU A 294 -6.58 -16.53 -10.07
CA LEU A 294 -7.62 -16.84 -11.07
C LEU A 294 -8.23 -15.57 -11.70
N GLN A 295 -8.45 -14.52 -10.90
CA GLN A 295 -9.28 -13.36 -11.25
C GLN A 295 -8.53 -12.02 -11.15
N ARG A 296 -7.22 -12.03 -10.84
CA ARG A 296 -6.33 -10.84 -10.79
C ARG A 296 -6.74 -9.78 -9.76
N TYR A 297 -7.41 -10.18 -8.68
CA TYR A 297 -7.70 -9.27 -7.57
C TYR A 297 -6.42 -8.85 -6.85
N LEU A 298 -6.34 -7.58 -6.42
CA LEU A 298 -5.24 -7.12 -5.58
C LEU A 298 -5.56 -7.40 -4.11
N LEU A 299 -4.59 -7.95 -3.38
CA LEU A 299 -4.69 -8.06 -1.92
C LEU A 299 -4.59 -6.67 -1.29
N SER A 300 -5.44 -6.43 -0.29
CA SER A 300 -5.38 -5.19 0.49
C SER A 300 -4.08 -5.13 1.31
N PRO A 301 -3.40 -3.98 1.39
CA PRO A 301 -2.25 -3.81 2.28
C PRO A 301 -2.62 -4.06 3.75
N LEU A 302 -1.65 -4.53 4.54
CA LEU A 302 -1.83 -4.62 5.99
C LEU A 302 -1.95 -3.21 6.59
N PRO A 303 -2.89 -2.99 7.52
CA PRO A 303 -3.00 -1.72 8.20
C PRO A 303 -1.81 -1.51 9.14
N VAL A 304 -1.38 -0.25 9.25
CA VAL A 304 -0.35 0.16 10.21
C VAL A 304 -0.99 0.33 11.58
N VAL A 305 -1.01 -0.77 12.35
CA VAL A 305 -1.63 -0.85 13.69
C VAL A 305 -0.76 -1.67 14.64
N SER A 306 -1.15 -1.78 15.91
CA SER A 306 -0.46 -2.62 16.91
C SER A 306 -0.26 -4.06 16.42
N CYS A 307 0.92 -4.64 16.68
CA CYS A 307 1.24 -6.00 16.24
C CYS A 307 0.47 -7.10 16.99
N ARG A 308 -0.26 -6.74 18.05
CA ARG A 308 -1.18 -7.63 18.79
C ARG A 308 -2.48 -7.92 18.04
N ILE A 309 -2.92 -7.00 17.18
CA ILE A 309 -4.17 -7.14 16.42
C ILE A 309 -3.95 -7.49 14.94
N LEU A 310 -2.69 -7.64 14.53
CA LEU A 310 -2.38 -8.11 13.18
C LEU A 310 -2.82 -9.57 12.99
N PRO A 311 -3.26 -9.93 11.78
CA PRO A 311 -3.60 -11.31 11.48
C PRO A 311 -2.38 -12.22 11.63
N ILE A 312 -2.63 -13.39 12.19
CA ILE A 312 -1.66 -14.48 12.30
C ILE A 312 -2.11 -15.57 11.33
N TYR A 313 -1.20 -16.07 10.51
CA TYR A 313 -1.47 -17.14 9.56
C TYR A 313 -0.86 -18.45 10.05
N ASP A 314 -1.72 -19.39 10.42
CA ASP A 314 -1.35 -20.73 10.87
C ASP A 314 -1.67 -21.76 9.78
N ALA A 315 -0.70 -22.60 9.42
CA ALA A 315 -0.92 -23.72 8.52
C ALA A 315 0.05 -24.89 8.78
N LEU A 316 -0.44 -26.10 8.51
CA LEU A 316 0.35 -27.32 8.42
C LEU A 316 0.72 -27.61 6.98
N ILE A 317 2.00 -27.85 6.72
CA ILE A 317 2.49 -28.33 5.43
C ILE A 317 2.95 -29.77 5.59
N GLU A 318 2.32 -30.67 4.84
CA GLU A 318 2.69 -32.08 4.79
C GLU A 318 3.46 -32.33 3.49
N ILE A 319 4.70 -32.79 3.61
CA ILE A 319 5.57 -33.10 2.47
C ILE A 319 5.80 -34.61 2.42
N ASN A 320 5.38 -35.21 1.32
CA ASN A 320 5.60 -36.62 1.03
C ASN A 320 6.63 -36.79 -0.10
N ASN A 321 7.42 -37.87 -0.05
CA ASN A 321 8.34 -38.30 -1.12
C ASN A 321 9.60 -37.42 -1.33
N LEU A 322 10.27 -36.98 -0.26
CA LEU A 322 11.51 -36.18 -0.36
C LEU A 322 12.71 -36.93 -1.01
N ASN A 323 12.69 -38.26 -1.09
CA ASN A 323 13.81 -39.06 -1.59
C ASN A 323 13.45 -39.93 -2.82
N LYS A 324 13.75 -39.44 -4.02
CA LYS A 324 14.02 -40.29 -5.20
C LYS A 324 15.36 -39.91 -5.80
N ASN A 325 16.44 -40.06 -5.05
CA ASN A 325 17.77 -40.06 -5.67
C ASN A 325 17.98 -41.39 -6.38
N LYS A 326 18.18 -41.29 -7.70
CA LYS A 326 18.64 -42.35 -8.59
C LYS A 326 20.06 -42.76 -8.19
N SER A 327 20.21 -43.70 -7.27
CA SER A 327 21.46 -44.46 -7.13
C SER A 327 21.11 -45.93 -7.01
N MET A 328 21.70 -46.73 -7.89
CA MET A 328 21.52 -48.17 -7.99
C MET A 328 21.94 -48.88 -6.69
N ASN A 329 21.30 -50.03 -6.44
CA ASN A 329 21.69 -51.11 -5.53
C ASN A 329 21.53 -50.86 -4.02
N LEU A 330 20.39 -51.24 -3.43
CA LEU A 330 20.19 -52.56 -2.80
C LEU A 330 18.77 -52.64 -2.22
N ASN A 331 18.17 -53.83 -2.27
CA ASN A 331 16.89 -54.15 -1.66
C ASN A 331 16.93 -53.96 -0.13
N PHE A 332 16.37 -52.86 0.39
CA PHE A 332 15.87 -52.77 1.76
C PHE A 332 14.80 -51.68 1.83
N LEU A 333 13.58 -52.05 2.22
CA LEU A 333 12.39 -51.22 2.48
C LEU A 333 12.49 -49.72 2.12
N ASN A 334 12.00 -49.34 0.95
CA ASN A 334 11.70 -47.95 0.59
C ASN A 334 10.56 -47.41 1.48
N LYS A 335 10.89 -47.04 2.72
CA LYS A 335 9.95 -46.44 3.66
C LYS A 335 9.68 -45.00 3.20
N LYS A 336 8.43 -44.69 2.87
CA LYS A 336 7.98 -43.33 2.55
C LYS A 336 8.20 -42.45 3.78
N LYS A 337 9.23 -41.60 3.78
CA LYS A 337 9.40 -40.59 4.82
C LYS A 337 8.44 -39.43 4.52
N SER A 338 7.47 -39.24 5.40
CA SER A 338 6.56 -38.09 5.41
C SER A 338 7.05 -37.09 6.45
N MET A 339 7.03 -35.81 6.14
CA MET A 339 7.45 -34.75 7.05
C MET A 339 6.32 -33.73 7.21
N LYS A 340 6.18 -33.20 8.42
CA LYS A 340 5.21 -32.18 8.78
C LYS A 340 5.93 -30.91 9.20
N LEU A 341 5.51 -29.79 8.61
CA LEU A 341 5.98 -28.45 8.96
C LEU A 341 4.78 -27.64 9.45
N ASP A 342 4.73 -27.39 10.74
CA ASP A 342 3.77 -26.53 11.40
C ASP A 342 4.36 -25.12 11.49
N PHE A 343 3.74 -24.14 10.84
CA PHE A 343 4.23 -22.77 10.91
C PHE A 343 3.12 -21.78 11.26
N VAL A 344 3.52 -20.81 12.09
CA VAL A 344 2.70 -19.68 12.50
C VAL A 344 3.41 -18.42 12.01
N CYS A 345 2.92 -17.79 10.95
CA CYS A 345 3.53 -16.60 10.37
C CYS A 345 2.74 -15.34 10.70
N LYS A 346 3.44 -14.30 11.18
CA LYS A 346 2.88 -12.96 11.34
C LYS A 346 3.62 -11.97 10.42
N PRO A 347 3.01 -11.48 9.33
CA PRO A 347 3.60 -10.46 8.48
C PRO A 347 3.45 -9.08 9.09
N TYR A 348 4.51 -8.27 9.02
CA TYR A 348 4.48 -6.88 9.46
C TYR A 348 4.10 -5.97 8.29
N PRO A 349 3.42 -4.83 8.52
CA PRO A 349 3.22 -3.79 7.52
C PRO A 349 4.57 -3.28 7.00
N GLY A 350 4.64 -2.98 5.70
CA GLY A 350 5.90 -2.56 5.08
C GLY A 350 6.38 -1.20 5.57
N GLU A 351 5.43 -0.36 5.95
CA GLU A 351 5.62 0.98 6.51
C GLU A 351 6.43 0.95 7.81
N ILE A 352 6.34 -0.12 8.62
CA ILE A 352 7.16 -0.27 9.83
C ILE A 352 8.65 -0.28 9.49
N PHE A 353 9.02 -0.89 8.37
CA PHE A 353 10.40 -0.88 7.87
C PHE A 353 10.85 0.53 7.45
N GLU A 354 9.91 1.35 6.98
CA GLU A 354 10.20 2.73 6.56
C GLU A 354 10.31 3.69 7.75
N PHE A 355 9.60 3.41 8.83
CA PHE A 355 9.60 4.25 10.02
C PHE A 355 10.88 4.15 10.85
N PHE A 356 11.79 3.23 10.53
CA PHE A 356 13.13 3.19 11.15
C PHE A 356 13.91 4.50 10.92
N CYS A 357 13.58 5.27 9.88
CA CYS A 357 14.19 6.58 9.59
C CYS A 357 13.53 7.77 10.30
N ASP A 358 12.27 7.66 10.77
CA ASP A 358 11.51 8.74 11.44
C ASP A 358 10.91 8.24 12.77
N THR A 359 11.80 8.06 13.74
CA THR A 359 11.51 7.36 15.01
C THR A 359 10.68 8.18 16.00
N GLN A 360 10.46 9.49 15.78
CA GLN A 360 9.72 10.31 16.75
C GLN A 360 8.21 10.11 16.65
N LYS A 361 7.68 9.93 15.44
CA LYS A 361 6.23 9.88 15.20
C LYS A 361 5.57 8.54 15.57
N TYR A 362 6.35 7.45 15.55
CA TYR A 362 5.81 6.09 15.72
C TYR A 362 6.56 5.26 16.77
N ARG A 363 7.24 5.91 17.72
CA ARG A 363 8.14 5.26 18.69
C ARG A 363 7.49 4.06 19.39
N ASP A 364 6.32 4.27 20.02
CA ASP A 364 5.65 3.24 20.82
C ASP A 364 5.21 2.05 19.95
N LEU A 365 4.77 2.34 18.72
CA LEU A 365 4.40 1.32 17.76
C LEU A 365 5.62 0.51 17.34
N ILE A 366 6.70 1.16 16.94
CA ILE A 366 7.96 0.51 16.54
C ILE A 366 8.50 -0.36 17.69
N ASP A 367 8.47 0.14 18.92
CA ASP A 367 8.90 -0.60 20.11
C ASP A 367 8.11 -1.90 20.31
N GLU A 368 6.79 -1.86 20.10
CA GLU A 368 5.92 -3.03 20.16
C GLU A 368 6.32 -4.10 19.12
N TYR A 369 6.58 -3.69 17.87
CA TYR A 369 7.02 -4.59 16.80
C TYR A 369 8.41 -5.19 17.07
N LEU A 370 9.33 -4.38 17.62
CA LEU A 370 10.67 -4.82 18.02
C LEU A 370 10.59 -5.83 19.17
N GLN A 371 9.69 -5.63 20.12
CA GLN A 371 9.45 -6.58 21.21
C GLN A 371 8.89 -7.91 20.68
N ASP A 372 7.89 -7.88 19.78
CA ASP A 372 7.35 -9.11 19.18
C ASP A 372 8.40 -9.82 18.30
N LEU A 373 9.26 -9.08 17.60
CA LEU A 373 10.37 -9.64 16.81
C LEU A 373 11.46 -10.25 17.72
N ALA A 374 11.71 -9.65 18.88
CA ALA A 374 12.64 -10.15 19.88
C ALA A 374 12.14 -11.40 20.60
N CYS A 375 10.88 -11.82 20.43
CA CYS A 375 10.33 -13.05 21.01
C CYS A 375 10.42 -14.29 20.10
N VAL A 376 10.93 -14.15 18.87
CA VAL A 376 11.02 -15.26 17.91
C VAL A 376 12.46 -15.53 17.47
N ASN A 377 12.70 -16.72 16.93
CA ASN A 377 14.00 -17.11 16.38
C ASN A 377 13.98 -17.25 14.85
N HIS A 378 12.79 -17.34 14.23
CA HIS A 378 12.65 -17.53 12.79
C HIS A 378 12.14 -16.25 12.14
N VAL A 379 12.93 -15.68 11.23
CA VAL A 379 12.59 -14.43 10.54
C VAL A 379 12.72 -14.64 9.04
N ILE A 380 11.72 -14.20 8.29
CA ILE A 380 11.83 -13.99 6.86
C ILE A 380 12.02 -12.48 6.62
N LEU A 381 13.14 -12.12 6.01
CA LEU A 381 13.38 -10.79 5.46
C LEU A 381 13.10 -10.82 3.96
N MET A 382 11.97 -10.27 3.52
CA MET A 382 11.60 -10.20 2.10
C MET A 382 12.08 -8.90 1.45
N ILE A 383 12.78 -9.02 0.33
CA ILE A 383 13.28 -7.92 -0.50
C ILE A 383 12.67 -8.04 -1.91
N ASP A 384 12.33 -6.92 -2.53
CA ASP A 384 11.90 -6.88 -3.94
C ASP A 384 13.15 -6.91 -4.84
N VAL A 385 13.28 -7.90 -5.73
CA VAL A 385 14.44 -8.04 -6.61
C VAL A 385 14.68 -6.80 -7.49
N LEU A 386 13.62 -6.05 -7.79
CA LEU A 386 13.65 -4.85 -8.63
C LEU A 386 14.11 -3.59 -7.89
N SER A 387 14.44 -3.70 -6.61
CA SER A 387 14.76 -2.55 -5.74
C SER A 387 16.23 -2.50 -5.32
N SER A 388 17.14 -2.94 -6.20
CA SER A 388 18.59 -2.88 -5.95
C SER A 388 19.12 -1.46 -5.80
N ASP A 389 18.41 -0.47 -6.36
CA ASP A 389 18.67 0.95 -6.14
C ASP A 389 18.45 1.39 -4.68
N LYS A 390 17.74 0.59 -3.88
CA LYS A 390 17.44 0.86 -2.46
C LYS A 390 18.35 0.10 -1.48
N ASP A 391 19.47 -0.47 -1.93
CA ASP A 391 20.39 -1.23 -1.07
C ASP A 391 20.82 -0.48 0.20
N ASN A 392 21.26 0.78 0.06
CA ASN A 392 21.64 1.64 1.21
C ASN A 392 20.49 1.77 2.21
N TYR A 393 19.29 2.03 1.71
CA TYR A 393 18.10 2.22 2.53
C TYR A 393 17.73 0.95 3.31
N TYR A 394 17.84 -0.22 2.66
CA TYR A 394 17.62 -1.49 3.34
C TYR A 394 18.71 -1.77 4.39
N ALA A 395 19.97 -1.45 4.08
CA ALA A 395 21.07 -1.60 5.02
C ALA A 395 20.88 -0.73 6.27
N GLU A 396 20.45 0.53 6.12
CA GLU A 396 20.16 1.42 7.24
C GLU A 396 19.06 0.87 8.16
N GLY A 397 17.96 0.39 7.58
CA GLY A 397 16.88 -0.25 8.35
C GLY A 397 17.35 -1.50 9.09
N LEU A 398 18.23 -2.30 8.48
CA LEU A 398 18.85 -3.44 9.15
C LEU A 398 19.80 -3.01 10.27
N VAL A 399 20.62 -1.97 10.09
CA VAL A 399 21.46 -1.45 11.19
C VAL A 399 20.61 -1.04 12.40
N PHE A 400 19.48 -0.38 12.16
CA PHE A 400 18.54 -0.04 13.23
C PHE A 400 17.97 -1.28 13.95
N LEU A 401 17.56 -2.29 13.18
CA LEU A 401 17.09 -3.56 13.73
C LEU A 401 18.17 -4.26 14.55
N GLU A 402 19.42 -4.23 14.09
CA GLU A 402 20.57 -4.83 14.79
C GLU A 402 20.72 -4.24 16.20
N GLN A 403 20.80 -2.91 16.26
CA GLN A 403 20.99 -2.17 17.50
C GLN A 403 19.80 -2.38 18.45
N SER A 404 18.60 -2.38 17.89
CA SER A 404 17.36 -2.58 18.64
C SER A 404 17.22 -3.99 19.19
N LEU A 405 17.58 -5.03 18.44
CA LEU A 405 17.48 -6.40 18.90
C LEU A 405 18.57 -6.73 19.93
N ARG A 406 19.78 -6.19 19.77
CA ARG A 406 20.88 -6.36 20.75
C ARG A 406 20.52 -5.90 22.15
N ILE A 407 19.77 -4.81 22.31
CA ILE A 407 19.36 -4.33 23.65
C ILE A 407 18.21 -5.14 24.27
N ARG A 408 17.47 -5.91 23.46
CA ARG A 408 16.29 -6.68 23.91
C ARG A 408 16.59 -8.16 24.14
N ARG A 409 17.80 -8.63 23.80
CA ARG A 409 18.13 -10.06 23.75
C ARG A 409 19.52 -10.36 24.33
N THR A 410 19.68 -11.57 24.85
CA THR A 410 20.97 -12.10 25.31
C THR A 410 21.77 -12.70 24.15
N ASP A 411 23.09 -12.79 24.26
CA ASP A 411 23.96 -13.38 23.23
C ASP A 411 23.56 -14.82 22.85
N SER A 412 23.24 -15.65 23.85
CA SER A 412 22.74 -17.03 23.62
C SER A 412 21.41 -17.09 22.85
N SER A 413 20.58 -16.06 22.98
CA SER A 413 19.34 -15.96 22.24
C SER A 413 19.57 -15.41 20.83
N LEU A 414 20.65 -14.64 20.60
CA LEU A 414 21.00 -14.09 19.28
C LEU A 414 21.53 -15.18 18.34
N SER A 415 22.36 -16.11 18.83
CA SER A 415 22.85 -17.24 18.02
C SER A 415 21.76 -18.20 17.56
N SER A 416 20.63 -18.23 18.28
CA SER A 416 19.47 -19.04 17.90
C SER A 416 18.67 -18.49 16.71
N TYR A 417 18.96 -17.26 16.23
CA TYR A 417 18.27 -16.71 15.07
C TYR A 417 18.59 -17.49 13.80
N ARG A 418 17.54 -17.74 13.02
CA ARG A 418 17.61 -18.15 11.63
C ARG A 418 16.87 -17.13 10.78
N ILE A 419 17.59 -16.51 9.86
CA ILE A 419 17.09 -15.43 9.01
C ILE A 419 17.12 -15.90 7.56
N ALA A 420 15.93 -16.08 6.99
CA ALA A 420 15.77 -16.37 5.57
C ALA A 420 15.59 -15.05 4.82
N VAL A 421 16.60 -14.68 4.02
CA VAL A 421 16.55 -13.50 3.16
C VAL A 421 15.97 -13.92 1.80
N VAL A 422 14.75 -13.47 1.52
CA VAL A 422 13.96 -13.91 0.37
C VAL A 422 13.84 -12.79 -0.64
N PHE A 423 14.45 -12.97 -1.81
CA PHE A 423 14.28 -12.09 -2.97
C PHE A 423 13.02 -12.49 -3.73
N SER A 424 11.99 -11.67 -3.59
CA SER A 424 10.69 -11.81 -4.24
C SER A 424 10.70 -11.29 -5.68
N LYS A 425 9.72 -11.74 -6.47
CA LYS A 425 9.57 -11.38 -7.90
C LYS A 425 10.80 -11.73 -8.74
N PHE A 426 11.53 -12.78 -8.35
CA PHE A 426 12.80 -13.11 -8.99
C PHE A 426 12.64 -13.52 -10.46
N ASP A 427 11.42 -13.86 -10.89
CA ASP A 427 11.01 -14.01 -12.29
C ASP A 427 11.23 -12.75 -13.15
N LEU A 428 11.22 -11.57 -12.53
CA LEU A 428 11.47 -10.29 -13.17
C LEU A 428 12.95 -9.87 -13.11
N SER A 429 13.81 -10.67 -12.47
CA SER A 429 15.23 -10.38 -12.37
C SER A 429 15.91 -10.47 -13.73
N HIS A 430 16.69 -9.45 -14.10
CA HIS A 430 17.61 -9.52 -15.24
C HIS A 430 18.70 -10.60 -15.06
N SER A 431 18.93 -11.00 -13.80
CA SER A 431 19.89 -12.03 -13.37
C SER A 431 19.20 -13.35 -12.99
N TRP A 432 18.24 -13.81 -13.81
CA TRP A 432 17.51 -15.06 -13.55
C TRP A 432 18.42 -16.29 -13.30
N ASP A 433 19.57 -16.35 -13.98
CA ASP A 433 20.51 -17.47 -13.86
C ASP A 433 21.28 -17.47 -12.53
N ASP A 434 21.37 -16.31 -11.88
CA ASP A 434 22.01 -16.18 -10.56
C ASP A 434 21.15 -16.76 -9.42
N ARG A 435 19.94 -17.25 -9.70
CA ARG A 435 19.09 -17.94 -8.70
C ARG A 435 19.78 -19.17 -8.06
N ASN A 436 20.75 -19.76 -8.76
CA ASN A 436 21.54 -20.89 -8.25
C ASN A 436 22.81 -20.44 -7.51
N ASN A 437 23.12 -19.14 -7.52
CA ASN A 437 24.27 -18.53 -6.84
C ASN A 437 23.86 -17.20 -6.20
N LEU A 438 22.91 -17.28 -5.27
CA LEU A 438 22.37 -16.08 -4.62
C LEU A 438 23.40 -15.33 -3.79
N GLY A 439 24.44 -16.00 -3.28
CA GLY A 439 25.55 -15.33 -2.59
C GLY A 439 26.25 -14.31 -3.49
N GLN A 440 26.54 -14.68 -4.74
CA GLN A 440 27.09 -13.76 -5.73
C GLN A 440 26.07 -12.69 -6.14
N TYR A 441 24.80 -13.06 -6.31
CA TYR A 441 23.73 -12.12 -6.63
C TYR A 441 23.64 -11.00 -5.59
N VAL A 442 23.60 -11.32 -4.30
CA VAL A 442 23.52 -10.32 -3.21
C VAL A 442 24.79 -9.47 -3.20
N LYS A 443 25.96 -10.09 -3.36
CA LYS A 443 27.23 -9.34 -3.41
C LYS A 443 27.27 -8.29 -4.51
N CYS A 444 26.68 -8.56 -5.67
CA CYS A 444 26.66 -7.64 -6.80
C CYS A 444 25.54 -6.60 -6.72
N ASN A 445 24.35 -6.99 -6.27
CA ASN A 445 23.14 -6.14 -6.35
C ASN A 445 22.76 -5.48 -5.02
N TYR A 446 23.18 -6.04 -3.90
CA TYR A 446 22.87 -5.56 -2.55
C TYR A 446 24.10 -5.63 -1.61
N PRO A 447 25.25 -5.02 -2.00
CA PRO A 447 26.50 -5.11 -1.24
C PRO A 447 26.39 -4.55 0.19
N GLN A 448 25.59 -3.52 0.43
CA GLN A 448 25.44 -2.91 1.76
C GLN A 448 24.58 -3.79 2.68
N VAL A 449 23.46 -4.29 2.19
CA VAL A 449 22.66 -5.29 2.92
C VAL A 449 23.51 -6.51 3.24
N LYS A 450 24.30 -7.01 2.28
CA LYS A 450 25.22 -8.12 2.53
C LYS A 450 26.21 -7.80 3.64
N SER A 451 26.83 -6.61 3.61
CA SER A 451 27.76 -6.20 4.65
C SER A 451 27.12 -6.16 6.03
N VAL A 452 25.88 -5.67 6.15
CA VAL A 452 25.16 -5.66 7.44
C VAL A 452 24.86 -7.07 7.92
N LEU A 453 24.38 -7.96 7.04
CA LEU A 453 24.06 -9.34 7.39
C LEU A 453 25.31 -10.17 7.72
N ASP A 454 26.43 -9.96 7.01
CA ASP A 454 27.70 -10.61 7.34
C ASP A 454 28.15 -10.21 8.76
N ARG A 455 27.99 -8.94 9.15
CA ARG A 455 28.23 -8.50 10.53
C ARG A 455 27.29 -9.16 11.53
N TRP A 456 26.02 -9.39 11.19
CA TRP A 456 25.10 -10.12 12.07
C TRP A 456 25.54 -11.57 12.26
N TYR A 457 25.92 -12.24 11.17
CA TYR A 457 26.47 -13.60 11.21
C TYR A 457 27.70 -13.65 12.12
N ASP A 458 28.69 -12.79 11.89
CA ASP A 458 29.95 -12.78 12.65
C ASP A 458 29.75 -12.42 14.13
N SER A 459 28.81 -11.52 14.43
CA SER A 459 28.67 -10.94 15.76
C SER A 459 27.59 -11.58 16.63
N TRP A 460 26.62 -12.26 16.03
CA TRP A 460 25.56 -12.99 16.74
C TRP A 460 25.74 -14.50 16.66
N ASP A 461 26.61 -15.01 15.80
CA ASP A 461 26.71 -16.45 15.49
C ASP A 461 25.35 -17.03 15.04
N CYS A 462 24.57 -16.21 14.32
CA CYS A 462 23.24 -16.57 13.84
C CYS A 462 23.30 -17.19 12.43
N SER A 463 22.28 -17.94 12.03
CA SER A 463 22.21 -18.52 10.68
C SER A 463 21.50 -17.58 9.71
N ILE A 464 22.12 -17.29 8.56
CA ILE A 464 21.55 -16.44 7.52
C ILE A 464 21.66 -17.16 6.17
N GLU A 465 20.54 -17.25 5.45
CA GLU A 465 20.49 -17.93 4.16
C GLU A 465 19.64 -17.19 3.14
N TYR A 466 20.06 -17.24 1.87
CA TYR A 466 19.43 -16.51 0.76
C TYR A 466 18.52 -17.42 -0.06
N PHE A 467 17.35 -16.90 -0.44
CA PHE A 467 16.35 -17.61 -1.24
C PHE A 467 15.82 -16.69 -2.33
N ALA A 468 15.46 -17.28 -3.47
CA ALA A 468 14.75 -16.59 -4.54
C ALA A 468 13.37 -17.21 -4.66
N CYS A 469 12.34 -16.38 -4.79
CA CYS A 469 10.99 -16.85 -5.02
C CYS A 469 10.23 -15.97 -6.00
N SER A 470 9.22 -16.57 -6.62
CA SER A 470 8.17 -15.82 -7.29
C SER A 470 6.81 -16.40 -6.94
N ALA A 471 5.93 -15.54 -6.43
CA ALA A 471 4.54 -15.87 -6.20
C ALA A 471 3.74 -16.04 -7.50
N TYR A 472 4.16 -15.41 -8.59
CA TYR A 472 3.45 -15.46 -9.88
C TYR A 472 4.09 -16.42 -10.90
N GLY A 473 5.40 -16.67 -10.79
CA GLY A 473 6.14 -17.49 -11.75
C GLY A 473 6.51 -16.75 -13.03
N ARG A 474 7.33 -17.38 -13.88
CA ARG A 474 7.97 -16.77 -15.05
C ARG A 474 7.03 -16.43 -16.22
N GLN A 475 5.88 -17.11 -16.32
CA GLN A 475 5.03 -17.00 -17.51
C GLN A 475 3.88 -15.98 -17.37
N GLY A 476 3.77 -15.32 -16.20
CA GLY A 476 2.66 -14.42 -15.91
C GLY A 476 1.29 -15.12 -15.90
N MET A 477 0.28 -14.45 -15.34
CA MET A 477 -1.09 -14.98 -15.21
C MET A 477 -1.88 -15.00 -16.54
N ALA A 478 -1.33 -15.55 -17.62
CA ALA A 478 -2.07 -15.64 -18.89
C ALA A 478 -3.12 -16.76 -18.86
N ASP A 479 -2.85 -17.84 -18.11
CA ASP A 479 -3.74 -18.99 -17.93
C ASP A 479 -3.61 -19.50 -16.49
N PRO A 480 -4.69 -19.51 -15.68
CA PRO A 480 -4.64 -20.00 -14.31
C PRO A 480 -4.27 -21.49 -14.19
N SER A 481 -4.43 -22.28 -15.25
CA SER A 481 -3.94 -23.67 -15.32
C SER A 481 -2.41 -23.76 -15.52
N GLN A 482 -1.76 -22.62 -15.78
CA GLN A 482 -0.31 -22.49 -15.97
C GLN A 482 0.38 -21.72 -14.84
N TRP A 483 -0.31 -21.40 -13.73
CA TRP A 483 0.30 -20.77 -12.56
C TRP A 483 1.39 -21.67 -11.97
N LYS A 484 2.62 -21.17 -12.00
CA LYS A 484 3.86 -21.91 -11.65
C LYS A 484 4.74 -21.06 -10.72
N PRO A 485 4.34 -20.88 -9.46
CA PRO A 485 5.17 -20.21 -8.48
C PRO A 485 6.42 -21.06 -8.18
N PHE A 486 7.48 -20.44 -7.69
CA PHE A 486 8.66 -21.21 -7.24
C PHE A 486 9.31 -20.60 -6.00
N GLY A 487 10.07 -21.43 -5.28
CA GLY A 487 10.90 -21.02 -4.16
C GLY A 487 10.13 -20.59 -2.90
N LEU A 488 8.82 -20.83 -2.83
CA LEU A 488 7.98 -20.42 -1.71
C LEU A 488 8.20 -21.27 -0.44
N LEU A 489 8.37 -22.58 -0.61
CA LEU A 489 8.44 -23.52 0.51
C LEU A 489 9.85 -23.63 1.12
N SER A 490 10.89 -23.46 0.33
CA SER A 490 12.29 -23.57 0.75
C SER A 490 12.69 -22.73 1.96
N PRO A 491 12.34 -21.43 2.05
CA PRO A 491 12.68 -20.65 3.25
C PRO A 491 11.99 -21.17 4.51
N ILE A 492 10.73 -21.62 4.42
CA ILE A 492 10.00 -22.20 5.57
C ILE A 492 10.64 -23.51 6.01
N TYR A 493 10.93 -24.40 5.05
CA TYR A 493 11.62 -25.66 5.31
C TYR A 493 12.96 -25.43 6.01
N TRP A 494 13.78 -24.51 5.50
CA TRP A 494 15.10 -24.23 6.08
C TRP A 494 15.00 -23.59 7.46
N LEU A 495 14.10 -22.63 7.66
CA LEU A 495 13.90 -22.01 8.97
C LEU A 495 13.60 -23.07 10.04
N LEU A 496 12.67 -23.99 9.74
CA LEU A 496 12.21 -24.99 10.71
C LEU A 496 13.18 -26.16 10.91
N THR A 497 13.84 -26.61 9.84
CA THR A 497 14.68 -27.82 9.89
C THR A 497 16.17 -27.54 9.99
N GLY A 498 16.61 -26.33 9.64
CA GLY A 498 18.03 -25.97 9.45
C GLY A 498 18.67 -26.61 8.22
N LYS A 499 17.91 -27.32 7.38
CA LYS A 499 18.42 -28.07 6.22
C LYS A 499 17.95 -27.43 4.92
N ARG A 500 18.72 -27.56 3.85
CA ARG A 500 18.28 -27.20 2.49
C ARG A 500 17.82 -28.43 1.72
N GLU A 501 16.76 -28.27 0.94
CA GLU A 501 16.24 -29.29 0.04
C GLU A 501 16.11 -28.72 -1.38
N LYS A 502 17.01 -29.16 -2.28
CA LYS A 502 17.11 -28.63 -3.65
C LYS A 502 15.83 -28.84 -4.46
N ASN A 503 15.06 -29.88 -4.18
CA ASN A 503 13.80 -30.12 -4.88
C ASN A 503 12.73 -29.08 -4.54
N LEU A 504 12.76 -28.53 -3.31
CA LEU A 504 11.84 -27.47 -2.90
C LEU A 504 12.21 -26.12 -3.54
N GLU A 505 13.50 -25.86 -3.75
CA GLU A 505 13.99 -24.65 -4.42
C GLU A 505 13.57 -24.58 -5.90
N LYS A 506 13.39 -25.76 -6.51
CA LYS A 506 12.93 -25.90 -7.90
C LYS A 506 11.43 -26.18 -8.03
N SER A 507 10.69 -26.27 -6.92
CA SER A 507 9.26 -26.57 -6.98
C SER A 507 8.55 -25.52 -7.85
N GLY A 508 7.83 -25.99 -8.87
CA GLY A 508 7.13 -25.15 -9.85
C GLY A 508 7.95 -24.60 -11.02
N LEU A 509 9.24 -24.93 -11.15
CA LEU A 509 10.04 -24.68 -12.36
C LEU A 509 9.88 -25.75 -13.43
#